data_AF-X1LAI4-F1
#
_entry.id   AF-X1LAI4-F1
#
_cell.length_a   1.000
_cell.length_b   1.000
_cell.length_c   1.000
_cell.angle_alpha   90.00
_cell.angle_beta   90.00
_cell.angle_gamma   90.00
#
_symmetry.space_group_name_H-M   'P 1'
#
loop_
_entity.id
_entity.type
_entity.pdbx_description
1 polymer ?
#
loop_
_entity_poly.entity_id
_entity_poly.type
_entity_poly.pdbx_seq_one_letter_code
_entity_poly.pdbx_strand_id
1 'polypeptide(L)'
;MNLLPLFIAIPLGTAFVIVLLGKTREIYSDILATIAALILAILPFILILTLDKGEVLVYSMGKWLPPEGINLVLDGLSRLMLIIINVVGFLAIVYSVSYMKKFTAKSKYYGLFMLMLTGMNGVVLTGDFFNLFVFAEIAAISSYALVAFGVEAEELEASFKYMVMGSIATILILFSIGLLYGLTGSLNMADVGRTIQGNGSTLLSFY
;
A
#
# COMPACT_ATOMS: atom_id res chain seq x y z
N MET A 1 9.56 17.27 10.05
CA MET A 1 10.03 16.16 9.19
C MET A 1 8.81 15.39 8.72
N ASN A 2 8.63 15.18 7.42
CA ASN A 2 7.43 14.52 6.89
C ASN A 2 7.61 13.00 7.00
N LEU A 3 6.87 12.38 7.92
CA LEU A 3 6.96 10.94 8.20
C LEU A 3 6.14 10.09 7.22
N LEU A 4 5.23 10.69 6.44
CA LEU A 4 4.31 10.00 5.52
C LEU A 4 5.02 9.07 4.53
N PRO A 5 6.08 9.50 3.81
CA PRO A 5 6.76 8.62 2.85
C PRO A 5 7.37 7.37 3.49
N LEU A 6 7.70 7.41 4.78
CA LEU A 6 8.34 6.30 5.48
C LEU A 6 7.43 5.07 5.60
N PHE A 7 6.11 5.26 5.65
CA PHE A 7 5.13 4.16 5.66
C PHE A 7 5.19 3.30 4.40
N ILE A 8 5.68 3.85 3.29
CA ILE A 8 5.82 3.18 1.99
C ILE A 8 7.28 2.76 1.80
N ALA A 9 8.23 3.67 2.06
CA ALA A 9 9.64 3.44 1.81
C ALA A 9 10.27 2.36 2.70
N ILE A 10 9.89 2.29 3.99
CA ILE A 10 10.42 1.28 4.92
C ILE A 10 10.05 -0.14 4.48
N PRO A 11 8.76 -0.51 4.30
CA PRO A 11 8.41 -1.86 3.91
C PRO A 11 8.92 -2.18 2.49
N LEU A 12 8.86 -1.23 1.56
CA LEU A 12 9.37 -1.44 0.20
C LEU A 12 10.87 -1.73 0.19
N GLY A 13 11.67 -0.89 0.85
CA GLY A 13 13.10 -1.06 0.96
C GLY A 13 13.46 -2.37 1.70
N THR A 14 12.71 -2.69 2.75
CA THR A 14 12.90 -3.94 3.50
C THR A 14 12.62 -5.16 2.62
N ALA A 15 11.57 -5.12 1.79
CA ALA A 15 11.26 -6.21 0.86
C ALA A 15 12.43 -6.49 -0.10
N PHE A 16 12.97 -5.44 -0.73
CA PHE A 16 14.12 -5.57 -1.63
C PHE A 16 15.36 -6.11 -0.92
N VAL A 17 15.68 -5.57 0.26
CA VAL A 17 16.84 -6.01 1.05
C VAL A 17 16.70 -7.47 1.48
N ILE A 18 15.51 -7.90 1.92
CA ILE A 18 15.25 -9.29 2.31
C ILE A 18 15.41 -10.24 1.12
N VAL A 19 14.89 -9.89 -0.06
CA VAL A 19 14.99 -10.75 -1.25
C VAL A 19 16.44 -10.87 -1.73
N LEU A 20 17.22 -9.78 -1.65
CA LEU A 20 18.63 -9.78 -2.02
C LEU A 20 19.51 -10.56 -1.03
N LEU A 21 19.34 -10.32 0.28
CA LEU A 21 20.17 -10.93 1.33
C LEU A 21 19.70 -12.33 1.74
N GLY A 22 18.44 -12.65 1.49
CA GLY A 22 17.78 -13.89 1.90
C GLY A 22 18.35 -15.16 1.28
N LYS A 23 19.24 -15.06 0.28
CA LYS A 23 20.03 -16.18 -0.24
C LYS A 23 21.15 -16.63 0.70
N THR A 24 21.57 -15.78 1.65
CA THR A 24 22.78 -16.02 2.46
C THR A 24 22.46 -16.67 3.80
N ARG A 25 21.51 -16.12 4.57
CA ARG A 25 21.03 -16.67 5.85
C ARG A 25 19.58 -16.30 6.10
N GLU A 26 18.74 -17.27 6.40
CA GLU A 26 17.30 -17.06 6.63
C GLU A 26 17.00 -16.21 7.87
N ILE A 27 17.88 -16.23 8.88
CA ILE A 27 17.71 -15.44 10.12
C ILE A 27 17.70 -13.93 9.89
N TYR A 28 18.38 -13.44 8.86
CA TYR A 28 18.35 -12.01 8.52
C TYR A 28 16.97 -11.57 8.04
N SER A 29 16.21 -12.48 7.42
CA SER A 29 14.84 -12.16 6.96
C SER A 29 13.91 -11.92 8.14
N ASP A 30 14.02 -12.73 9.20
CA ASP A 30 13.23 -12.59 10.43
C ASP A 30 13.51 -11.28 11.15
N ILE A 31 14.80 -10.98 11.34
CA ILE A 31 15.24 -9.80 12.09
C ILE A 31 14.85 -8.54 11.33
N LEU A 32 15.15 -8.46 10.04
CA LEU A 32 14.82 -7.30 9.22
C LEU A 32 13.31 -7.08 9.14
N ALA A 33 12.53 -8.15 8.91
CA ALA A 33 11.09 -8.04 8.83
C ALA A 33 10.48 -7.57 10.15
N THR A 34 10.92 -8.14 11.28
CA THR A 34 10.41 -7.82 12.61
C THR A 34 10.74 -6.39 13.02
N ILE A 35 11.98 -5.93 12.78
CA ILE A 35 12.41 -4.56 13.08
C ILE A 35 11.62 -3.56 12.23
N ALA A 36 11.51 -3.80 10.92
CA ALA A 36 10.75 -2.91 10.04
C ALA A 36 9.27 -2.82 10.44
N ALA A 37 8.65 -3.97 10.75
CA ALA A 37 7.26 -4.01 11.20
C ALA A 37 7.05 -3.32 12.55
N LEU A 38 8.00 -3.44 13.47
CA LEU A 38 7.96 -2.74 14.76
C LEU A 38 8.03 -1.22 14.57
N ILE A 39 8.95 -0.75 13.72
CA ILE A 39 9.06 0.68 13.38
C ILE A 39 7.74 1.19 12.80
N LEU A 40 7.17 0.45 11.85
CA LEU A 40 5.90 0.78 11.22
C LEU A 40 4.71 0.75 12.19
N ALA A 41 4.71 -0.15 13.17
CA ALA A 41 3.67 -0.22 14.19
C ALA A 41 3.72 0.96 15.16
N ILE A 42 4.91 1.50 15.45
CA ILE A 42 5.11 2.64 16.37
C ILE A 42 4.83 3.98 15.68
N LEU A 43 5.21 4.11 14.40
CA LEU A 43 5.12 5.37 13.64
C LEU A 43 3.74 6.06 13.65
N PRO A 44 2.60 5.36 13.48
CA PRO A 44 1.30 6.01 13.48
C PRO A 44 0.90 6.53 14.88
N PHE A 45 1.36 5.90 15.97
CA PHE A 45 1.15 6.43 17.32
C PHE A 45 1.94 7.72 17.55
N ILE A 46 3.16 7.83 17.02
CA ILE A 46 3.92 9.08 17.06
C ILE A 46 3.13 10.20 16.37
N LEU A 47 2.57 9.92 15.18
CA LEU A 47 1.77 10.90 14.44
C LEU A 47 0.53 11.38 15.21
N ILE A 48 -0.14 10.50 15.96
CA ILE A 48 -1.28 10.88 16.80
C ILE A 48 -0.87 11.83 17.92
N LEU A 49 0.30 11.63 18.51
CA LEU A 49 0.79 12.44 19.62
C LEU A 49 1.31 13.81 19.16
N THR A 50 1.72 13.93 17.90
CA THR A 50 2.32 15.17 17.35
C THR A 50 1.35 16.06 16.58
N LEU A 51 0.25 15.50 16.07
CA LEU A 51 -0.70 16.24 15.23
C LEU A 51 -1.95 16.63 16.03
N ASP A 52 -2.42 17.85 15.80
CA ASP A 52 -3.62 18.33 16.47
C ASP A 52 -4.87 17.58 16.00
N LYS A 53 -5.92 17.62 16.83
CA LYS A 53 -7.23 17.04 16.49
C LYS A 53 -7.80 17.78 15.28
N GLY A 54 -8.05 17.05 14.20
CA GLY A 54 -8.64 17.59 12.97
C GLY A 54 -7.62 18.10 11.94
N GLU A 55 -6.32 18.07 12.25
CA GLU A 55 -5.29 18.46 11.29
C GLU A 55 -5.23 17.47 10.12
N VAL A 56 -5.22 17.96 8.88
CA VAL A 56 -4.99 17.13 7.69
C VAL A 56 -3.60 17.44 7.15
N LEU A 57 -2.73 16.43 7.15
CA LEU A 57 -1.36 16.60 6.67
C LEU A 57 -1.30 16.19 5.20
N VAL A 58 -0.87 17.13 4.34
CA VAL A 58 -0.67 16.89 2.91
C VAL A 58 0.81 16.97 2.59
N TYR A 59 1.34 15.92 2.00
CA TYR A 59 2.71 15.83 1.55
C TYR A 59 2.78 15.71 0.03
N SER A 60 3.29 16.76 -0.63
CA SER A 60 3.52 16.76 -2.07
C SER A 60 4.89 16.17 -2.41
N MET A 61 4.88 15.04 -3.12
CA MET A 61 6.10 14.38 -3.60
C MET A 61 6.86 15.28 -4.58
N GLY A 62 8.17 15.39 -4.39
CA GLY A 62 9.05 16.16 -5.27
C GLY A 62 8.79 17.67 -5.31
N LYS A 63 7.95 18.20 -4.41
CA LYS A 63 7.51 19.62 -4.38
C LYS A 63 6.75 20.08 -5.63
N TRP A 64 6.21 19.15 -6.41
CA TRP A 64 5.28 19.48 -7.48
C TRP A 64 3.93 19.86 -6.86
N LEU A 65 3.45 21.06 -7.16
CA LEU A 65 2.17 21.54 -6.64
C LEU A 65 1.00 20.78 -7.32
N PRO A 66 -0.11 20.54 -6.61
CA PRO A 66 -1.32 20.01 -7.22
C PRO A 66 -1.78 20.91 -8.39
N PRO A 67 -2.31 20.35 -9.50
CA PRO A 67 -2.74 18.95 -9.69
C PRO A 67 -1.67 17.99 -10.26
N GLU A 68 -0.56 18.50 -10.81
CA GLU A 68 0.47 17.70 -11.49
C GLU A 68 1.32 16.83 -10.54
N GLY A 69 1.28 17.12 -9.24
CA GLY A 69 2.05 16.43 -8.21
C GLY A 69 1.29 15.29 -7.50
N ILE A 70 2.02 14.22 -7.16
CA ILE A 70 1.51 13.14 -6.31
C ILE A 70 1.46 13.62 -4.85
N ASN A 71 0.28 13.53 -4.23
CA ASN A 71 0.10 13.91 -2.83
C ASN A 71 -0.18 12.69 -1.96
N LEU A 72 0.51 12.62 -0.83
CA LEU A 72 0.12 11.75 0.27
C LEU A 72 -0.70 12.58 1.27
N VAL A 73 -1.88 12.10 1.61
CA VAL A 73 -2.83 12.77 2.49
C VAL A 73 -3.04 11.92 3.73
N LEU A 74 -2.93 12.54 4.90
CA LEU A 74 -3.19 11.91 6.18
C LEU A 74 -4.31 12.67 6.90
N ASP A 75 -5.52 12.10 6.84
CA ASP A 75 -6.70 12.55 7.58
C ASP A 75 -6.99 11.66 8.79
N GLY A 76 -8.10 11.90 9.50
CA GLY A 76 -8.48 11.12 10.67
C GLY A 76 -8.72 9.63 10.38
N LEU A 77 -9.31 9.31 9.23
CA LEU A 77 -9.57 7.92 8.83
C LEU A 77 -8.27 7.20 8.47
N SER A 78 -7.40 7.87 7.71
CA SER A 78 -6.09 7.35 7.31
C SER A 78 -5.21 7.04 8.51
N ARG A 79 -5.23 7.90 9.54
CA ARG A 79 -4.55 7.64 10.82
C ARG A 79 -5.02 6.33 11.45
N LEU A 80 -6.35 6.13 11.56
CA LEU A 80 -6.92 4.91 12.13
C LEU A 80 -6.53 3.67 11.31
N MET A 81 -6.66 3.74 9.98
CA MET A 81 -6.33 2.64 9.08
C MET A 81 -4.84 2.26 9.16
N LEU A 82 -3.93 3.23 9.21
CA LEU A 82 -2.51 2.96 9.38
C LEU A 82 -2.19 2.25 10.70
N ILE A 83 -2.86 2.59 11.79
CA ILE A 83 -2.68 1.87 13.08
C ILE A 83 -3.11 0.42 12.90
N ILE A 84 -4.30 0.18 12.36
CA ILE A 84 -4.84 -1.17 12.20
C ILE A 84 -3.92 -2.01 11.32
N ILE A 85 -3.56 -1.51 10.14
CA ILE A 85 -2.70 -2.22 9.18
C ILE A 85 -1.35 -2.57 9.80
N ASN A 86 -0.67 -1.59 10.40
CA ASN A 86 0.71 -1.80 10.87
C ASN A 86 0.77 -2.57 12.19
N VAL A 87 -0.21 -2.43 13.09
CA VAL A 87 -0.29 -3.25 14.32
C VAL A 87 -0.61 -4.70 13.99
N VAL A 88 -1.63 -4.95 13.16
CA VAL A 88 -1.98 -6.32 12.74
C VAL A 88 -0.83 -6.94 11.94
N GLY A 89 -0.21 -6.16 11.03
CA GLY A 89 0.97 -6.59 10.28
C GLY A 89 2.15 -6.97 11.17
N PHE A 90 2.43 -6.19 12.22
CA PHE A 90 3.46 -6.50 13.20
C PHE A 90 3.16 -7.80 13.96
N LEU A 91 1.95 -7.96 14.50
CA LEU A 91 1.56 -9.18 15.20
C LEU A 91 1.65 -10.42 14.30
N ALA A 92 1.22 -10.29 13.04
CA ALA A 92 1.33 -11.36 12.05
C ALA A 92 2.78 -11.73 11.75
N ILE A 93 3.69 -10.76 11.61
CA ILE A 93 5.13 -11.02 11.41
C ILE A 93 5.74 -11.72 12.63
N VAL A 94 5.45 -11.25 13.85
CA VAL A 94 5.94 -11.86 15.09
C VAL A 94 5.49 -13.32 15.19
N TYR A 95 4.22 -13.60 14.91
CA TYR A 95 3.70 -14.96 14.86
C TYR A 95 4.40 -15.81 13.78
N SER A 96 4.63 -15.21 12.60
CA SER A 96 5.27 -15.87 11.46
C SER A 96 6.70 -16.33 11.76
N VAL A 97 7.44 -15.67 12.66
CA VAL A 97 8.83 -16.05 13.02
C VAL A 97 8.91 -17.51 13.46
N SER A 98 7.93 -17.96 14.26
CA SER A 98 7.86 -19.35 14.73
C SER A 98 7.18 -20.26 13.71
N TYR A 99 6.04 -19.82 13.16
CA TYR A 99 5.23 -20.62 12.25
C TYR A 99 5.97 -21.00 10.96
N MET A 100 6.69 -20.05 10.36
CA MET A 100 7.37 -20.23 9.08
C MET A 100 8.65 -21.06 9.18
N LYS A 101 9.07 -21.52 10.37
CA LYS A 101 10.19 -22.47 10.52
C LYS A 101 9.91 -23.83 9.88
N LYS A 102 8.64 -24.16 9.63
CA LYS A 102 8.21 -25.41 8.99
C LYS A 102 8.29 -25.38 7.47
N PHE A 103 8.40 -24.19 6.88
CA PHE A 103 8.40 -23.97 5.45
C PHE A 103 9.80 -23.63 4.95
N THR A 104 10.03 -23.79 3.64
CA THR A 104 11.27 -23.35 2.99
C THR A 104 11.10 -21.96 2.37
N ALA A 105 12.21 -21.32 1.99
CA ALA A 105 12.20 -20.02 1.28
C ALA A 105 11.53 -18.86 2.06
N LYS A 106 11.73 -18.83 3.39
CA LYS A 106 11.19 -17.82 4.31
C LYS A 106 11.44 -16.37 3.88
N SER A 107 12.57 -16.12 3.22
CA SER A 107 12.91 -14.80 2.67
C SER A 107 11.89 -14.29 1.64
N LYS A 108 11.36 -15.18 0.78
CA LYS A 108 10.32 -14.81 -0.20
C LYS A 108 9.01 -14.44 0.49
N TYR A 109 8.62 -15.19 1.53
CA TYR A 109 7.43 -14.89 2.32
C TYR A 109 7.51 -13.47 2.92
N TYR A 110 8.60 -13.14 3.63
CA TYR A 110 8.73 -11.81 4.22
C TYR A 110 8.88 -10.70 3.18
N GLY A 111 9.52 -10.97 2.05
CA GLY A 111 9.56 -10.03 0.92
C GLY A 111 8.15 -9.70 0.41
N LEU A 112 7.34 -10.72 0.14
CA LEU A 112 5.95 -10.55 -0.31
C LEU A 112 5.08 -9.89 0.76
N PHE A 113 5.24 -10.25 2.03
CA PHE A 113 4.51 -9.62 3.14
C PHE A 113 4.82 -8.13 3.24
N MET A 114 6.09 -7.75 3.08
CA MET A 114 6.51 -6.34 3.08
C MET A 114 6.02 -5.58 1.84
N LEU A 115 5.98 -6.20 0.66
CA LEU A 115 5.34 -5.59 -0.50
C LEU A 115 3.84 -5.39 -0.29
N MET A 116 3.16 -6.37 0.31
CA MET A 116 1.75 -6.25 0.69
C MET A 116 1.53 -5.06 1.65
N LEU A 117 2.34 -4.94 2.72
CA LEU A 117 2.27 -3.78 3.64
C LEU A 117 2.54 -2.45 2.93
N THR A 118 3.48 -2.43 1.98
CA THR A 118 3.76 -1.24 1.16
C THR A 118 2.51 -0.80 0.39
N GLY A 119 1.86 -1.74 -0.30
CA GLY A 119 0.63 -1.46 -1.05
C GLY A 119 -0.50 -1.01 -0.12
N MET A 120 -0.73 -1.72 0.98
CA MET A 120 -1.79 -1.36 1.94
C MET A 120 -1.59 0.04 2.55
N ASN A 121 -0.38 0.38 2.98
CA ASN A 121 -0.07 1.72 3.50
C ASN A 121 -0.20 2.79 2.40
N GLY A 122 0.22 2.48 1.17
CA GLY A 122 0.12 3.38 0.03
C GLY A 122 -1.32 3.69 -0.38
N VAL A 123 -2.21 2.68 -0.40
CA VAL A 123 -3.65 2.86 -0.67
C VAL A 123 -4.29 3.80 0.34
N VAL A 124 -3.93 3.68 1.62
CA VAL A 124 -4.48 4.53 2.68
C VAL A 124 -3.98 5.97 2.59
N LEU A 125 -2.72 6.17 2.18
CA LEU A 125 -2.08 7.48 2.19
C LEU A 125 -2.24 8.27 0.89
N THR A 126 -2.61 7.65 -0.21
CA THR A 126 -2.61 8.35 -1.51
C THR A 126 -3.82 9.25 -1.69
N GLY A 127 -3.58 10.47 -2.21
CA GLY A 127 -4.62 11.41 -2.63
C GLY A 127 -4.84 11.44 -4.15
N ASP A 128 -4.40 10.41 -4.87
CA ASP A 128 -4.43 10.33 -6.33
C ASP A 128 -4.98 8.97 -6.80
N PHE A 129 -5.93 9.00 -7.74
CA PHE A 129 -6.63 7.79 -8.19
C PHE A 129 -5.71 6.79 -8.89
N PHE A 130 -4.74 7.27 -9.68
CA PHE A 130 -3.82 6.38 -10.37
C PHE A 130 -2.86 5.70 -9.38
N ASN A 131 -2.32 6.44 -8.41
CA ASN A 131 -1.51 5.84 -7.36
C ASN A 131 -2.31 4.90 -6.46
N LEU A 132 -3.59 5.16 -6.22
CA LEU A 132 -4.47 4.21 -5.53
C LEU A 132 -4.51 2.88 -6.26
N PHE A 133 -4.69 2.90 -7.58
CA PHE A 133 -4.64 1.68 -8.41
C PHE A 133 -3.28 0.97 -8.29
N VAL A 134 -2.17 1.70 -8.43
CA VAL A 134 -0.81 1.12 -8.35
C VAL A 134 -0.56 0.46 -7.00
N PHE A 135 -0.91 1.12 -5.90
CA PHE A 135 -0.72 0.54 -4.56
C PHE A 135 -1.67 -0.63 -4.29
N ALA A 136 -2.90 -0.59 -4.81
CA ALA A 136 -3.84 -1.70 -4.72
C ALA A 136 -3.32 -2.93 -5.47
N GLU A 137 -2.75 -2.75 -6.67
CA GLU A 137 -2.12 -3.82 -7.45
C GLU A 137 -0.90 -4.42 -6.75
N ILE A 138 -0.03 -3.59 -6.16
CA ILE A 138 1.11 -4.08 -5.37
C ILE A 138 0.61 -4.96 -4.21
N ALA A 139 -0.43 -4.54 -3.50
CA ALA A 139 -1.02 -5.33 -2.42
C ALA A 139 -1.67 -6.63 -2.94
N ALA A 140 -2.40 -6.55 -4.04
CA ALA A 140 -3.13 -7.66 -4.65
C ALA A 140 -2.18 -8.76 -5.14
N ILE A 141 -1.21 -8.41 -6.00
CA ILE A 141 -0.23 -9.36 -6.56
C ILE A 141 0.58 -10.03 -5.44
N SER A 142 0.99 -9.24 -4.43
CA SER A 142 1.70 -9.79 -3.27
C SER A 142 0.83 -10.79 -2.50
N SER A 143 -0.46 -10.49 -2.34
CA SER A 143 -1.42 -11.38 -1.67
C SER A 143 -1.67 -12.66 -2.47
N TYR A 144 -1.80 -12.59 -3.80
CA TYR A 144 -1.96 -13.78 -4.65
C TYR A 144 -0.76 -14.72 -4.51
N ALA A 145 0.45 -14.15 -4.51
CA ALA A 145 1.68 -14.91 -4.32
C ALA A 145 1.79 -15.50 -2.91
N LEU A 146 1.31 -14.79 -1.87
CA LEU A 146 1.26 -15.31 -0.50
C LEU A 146 0.26 -16.45 -0.34
N VAL A 147 -0.90 -16.40 -1.00
CA VAL A 147 -1.88 -17.50 -1.00
C VAL A 147 -1.29 -18.75 -1.67
N ALA A 148 -0.50 -18.59 -2.73
CA ALA A 148 0.18 -19.69 -3.42
C ALA A 148 1.45 -20.20 -2.71
N PHE A 149 1.78 -19.69 -1.51
CA PHE A 149 3.13 -19.84 -0.96
C PHE A 149 3.51 -21.29 -0.58
N GLY A 150 2.57 -22.11 -0.10
CA GLY A 150 2.87 -23.50 0.28
C GLY A 150 3.03 -24.43 -0.94
N VAL A 151 2.65 -23.98 -2.14
CA VAL A 151 2.80 -24.68 -3.43
C VAL A 151 1.98 -25.99 -3.54
N GLU A 152 1.04 -26.23 -2.62
CA GLU A 152 0.14 -27.39 -2.72
C GLU A 152 -0.97 -27.15 -3.76
N ALA A 153 -1.55 -28.22 -4.29
CA ALA A 153 -2.55 -28.13 -5.37
C ALA A 153 -3.75 -27.25 -5.00
N GLU A 154 -4.24 -27.37 -3.75
CA GLU A 154 -5.36 -26.59 -3.24
C GLU A 154 -5.02 -25.09 -3.11
N GLU A 155 -3.79 -24.77 -2.68
CA GLU A 155 -3.31 -23.40 -2.50
C GLU A 155 -3.09 -22.69 -3.84
N LEU A 156 -2.54 -23.42 -4.82
CA LEU A 156 -2.37 -22.93 -6.20
C LEU A 156 -3.73 -22.68 -6.86
N GLU A 157 -4.70 -23.59 -6.69
CA GLU A 157 -6.05 -23.42 -7.19
C GLU A 157 -6.75 -22.21 -6.53
N ALA A 158 -6.61 -22.06 -5.21
CA ALA A 158 -7.16 -20.92 -4.48
C ALA A 158 -6.54 -19.58 -4.94
N SER A 159 -5.22 -19.53 -5.09
CA SER A 159 -4.53 -18.35 -5.61
C SER A 159 -4.96 -18.01 -7.03
N PHE A 160 -5.10 -19.01 -7.90
CA PHE A 160 -5.57 -18.79 -9.27
C PHE A 160 -6.99 -18.21 -9.30
N LYS A 161 -7.94 -18.78 -8.54
CA LYS A 161 -9.31 -18.23 -8.42
C LYS A 161 -9.29 -16.79 -7.90
N TYR A 162 -8.46 -16.51 -6.89
CA TYR A 162 -8.34 -15.18 -6.32
C TYR A 162 -7.76 -14.18 -7.31
N MET A 163 -6.71 -14.56 -8.04
CA MET A 163 -6.07 -13.74 -9.08
C MET A 163 -7.05 -13.43 -10.23
N VAL A 164 -7.83 -14.40 -10.70
CA VAL A 164 -8.80 -14.20 -11.79
C VAL A 164 -9.90 -13.21 -11.36
N MET A 165 -10.50 -13.41 -10.19
CA MET A 165 -11.52 -12.48 -9.67
C MET A 165 -10.94 -11.08 -9.46
N GLY A 166 -9.73 -11.00 -8.92
CA GLY A 166 -9.03 -9.75 -8.71
C GLY A 166 -8.70 -9.00 -9.99
N SER A 167 -8.17 -9.70 -10.99
CA SER A 167 -7.80 -9.10 -12.29
C SER A 167 -9.01 -8.48 -13.01
N ILE A 168 -10.18 -9.12 -12.93
CA ILE A 168 -11.42 -8.55 -13.50
C ILE A 168 -11.78 -7.26 -12.76
N ALA A 169 -11.73 -7.26 -11.43
CA ALA A 169 -12.03 -6.07 -10.63
C ALA A 169 -11.06 -4.92 -10.93
N THR A 170 -9.77 -5.21 -11.10
CA THR A 170 -8.76 -4.16 -11.29
C THR A 170 -8.78 -3.57 -12.70
N ILE A 171 -9.15 -4.35 -13.72
CA ILE A 171 -9.47 -3.83 -15.05
C ILE A 171 -10.64 -2.84 -14.99
N LEU A 172 -11.71 -3.15 -14.25
CA LEU A 172 -12.85 -2.25 -14.07
C LEU A 172 -12.45 -0.97 -13.33
N ILE A 173 -11.60 -1.07 -12.31
CA ILE A 173 -11.07 0.10 -11.59
C ILE A 173 -10.26 0.98 -12.55
N LEU A 174 -9.32 0.40 -13.31
CA LEU A 174 -8.49 1.15 -14.25
C LEU A 174 -9.32 1.83 -15.35
N PHE A 175 -10.32 1.11 -15.89
CA PHE A 175 -11.28 1.69 -16.84
C PHE A 175 -12.05 2.86 -16.23
N SER A 176 -12.52 2.73 -14.99
CA SER A 176 -13.23 3.79 -14.28
C SER A 176 -12.35 5.03 -14.03
N ILE A 177 -11.07 4.83 -13.69
CA ILE A 177 -10.10 5.93 -13.55
C ILE A 177 -9.89 6.63 -14.90
N GLY A 178 -9.80 5.87 -15.99
CA GLY A 178 -9.72 6.42 -17.35
C GLY A 178 -10.93 7.29 -17.72
N LEU A 179 -12.14 6.84 -17.37
CA LEU A 179 -13.36 7.63 -17.55
C LEU A 179 -13.37 8.90 -16.69
N LEU A 180 -13.00 8.80 -15.41
CA LEU A 180 -12.92 9.95 -14.51
C LEU A 180 -11.92 10.99 -15.01
N TYR A 181 -10.77 10.55 -15.50
CA TYR A 181 -9.77 11.42 -16.11
C TYR A 181 -10.30 12.08 -17.38
N GLY A 182 -10.97 11.33 -18.25
CA GLY A 182 -11.61 11.88 -19.45
C GLY A 182 -12.62 12.99 -19.13
N LEU A 183 -13.38 12.84 -18.04
CA LEU A 183 -14.35 13.86 -17.61
C LEU A 183 -13.67 15.06 -16.94
N THR A 184 -12.78 14.82 -15.97
CA THR A 184 -12.29 15.88 -15.07
C THR A 184 -10.94 16.46 -15.45
N GLY A 185 -10.16 15.76 -16.28
CA GLY A 185 -8.79 16.14 -16.63
C GLY A 185 -7.76 16.03 -15.51
N SER A 186 -8.15 15.45 -14.38
CA SER A 186 -7.30 15.36 -13.19
C SER A 186 -7.37 13.96 -12.59
N LEU A 187 -6.27 13.51 -12.02
CA LEU A 187 -6.17 12.27 -11.25
C LEU A 187 -6.13 12.54 -9.74
N ASN A 188 -5.94 13.81 -9.36
CA ASN A 188 -5.93 14.25 -7.98
C ASN A 188 -7.35 14.23 -7.41
N MET A 189 -7.56 13.49 -6.32
CA MET A 189 -8.90 13.28 -5.76
C MET A 189 -9.57 14.58 -5.30
N ALA A 190 -8.81 15.53 -4.76
CA ALA A 190 -9.35 16.82 -4.33
C ALA A 190 -9.82 17.66 -5.54
N ASP A 191 -9.10 17.58 -6.65
CA ASP A 191 -9.41 18.31 -7.86
C ASP A 191 -10.61 17.71 -8.63
N VAL A 192 -10.65 16.39 -8.72
CA VAL A 192 -11.82 15.62 -9.21
C VAL A 192 -13.06 16.01 -8.40
N GLY A 193 -12.95 16.03 -7.06
CA GLY A 193 -14.05 16.42 -6.17
C GLY A 193 -14.56 17.85 -6.43
N ARG A 194 -13.66 18.81 -6.66
CA ARG A 194 -14.03 20.20 -7.01
C ARG A 194 -14.71 20.30 -8.37
N THR A 195 -14.20 19.57 -9.37
CA THR A 195 -14.74 19.59 -10.73
C THR A 195 -16.15 19.01 -10.78
N ILE A 196 -16.40 17.89 -10.08
CA ILE A 196 -17.73 17.26 -10.00
C ILE A 196 -18.76 18.16 -9.29
N GLN A 197 -18.32 18.98 -8.33
CA GLN A 197 -19.20 19.96 -7.66
C GLN A 197 -19.55 21.17 -8.54
N GLY A 198 -19.10 21.21 -9.80
CA GLY A 198 -19.37 22.30 -10.75
C GLY A 198 -18.41 23.49 -10.59
N ASN A 199 -17.34 23.36 -9.80
CA ASN A 199 -16.37 24.42 -9.54
C ASN A 199 -15.10 24.30 -10.40
N GLY A 200 -15.10 23.45 -11.43
CA GLY A 200 -13.98 23.22 -12.35
C GLY A 200 -14.43 23.06 -13.81
N SER A 201 -13.50 23.15 -14.76
CA SER A 201 -13.76 22.95 -16.18
C SER A 201 -13.66 21.46 -16.56
N THR A 202 -14.77 20.86 -16.99
CA THR A 202 -14.82 19.49 -17.51
C THR A 202 -14.09 19.39 -18.86
N LEU A 203 -13.25 18.35 -19.05
CA LEU A 203 -12.57 18.13 -20.33
C LEU A 203 -13.50 17.59 -21.42
N LEU A 204 -14.43 16.71 -21.07
CA LEU A 204 -15.49 16.22 -21.95
C LEU A 204 -16.81 16.91 -21.62
N SER A 205 -17.13 17.99 -22.31
CA SER A 205 -18.50 18.52 -22.29
C SER A 205 -19.37 17.72 -23.25
N PHE A 206 -20.17 16.80 -22.74
CA PHE A 206 -21.31 16.28 -23.49
C PHE A 206 -22.41 17.35 -23.45
N TYR A 207 -22.40 18.25 -24.43
CA TYR A 207 -23.53 19.12 -24.75
C TYR A 207 -24.64 18.32 -25.43
#